data_AF-A0A5J4QXA8-F1
#
_entry.id   AF-A0A5J4QXA8-F1
#
_cell.length_a   1.000
_cell.length_b   1.000
_cell.length_c   1.000
_cell.angle_alpha   90.00
_cell.angle_beta   90.00
_cell.angle_gamma   90.00
#
_symmetry.space_group_name_H-M   'P 1'
#
loop_
_entity.id
_entity.type
_entity.pdbx_description
1 polymer ?
#
loop_
_entity_poly.entity_id
_entity_poly.type
_entity_poly.pdbx_seq_one_letter_code
_entity_poly.pdbx_strand_id
1 'polypeptide(L)'
;MNSNLELELRRFETSNPNDDNHSYNGFKSSEGSGSFEIYLEKLYHIYFDNFREEIKSFMIVKSELLPNFIQSKIDIFDNIKVDFNFKNYLDWDELIQANVREMRMGNNNKSFLNNKSLRNEIGTFTFFRQMTGTQLYYIDKAIDELTTIYNTYKPQIQTQPQIQTQPQIQTQPQIQTQPQIQTQPQIQIEPQTQTQTQTQTQTITTEENNKEEWDNLLKDNPDLLTTLHLAEIFKVKETTITRWQREGFITPIDKSKRPLRFTKDEIKRYILKRKRE
;
A
#
# COMPACT_ATOMS: atom_id res chain seq x y z
N MET A 1 12.84 -25.95 -7.87
CA MET A 1 12.67 -24.50 -8.10
C MET A 1 13.22 -23.78 -6.87
N ASN A 2 14.39 -23.15 -7.00
CA ASN A 2 14.94 -22.24 -5.99
C ASN A 2 14.29 -20.85 -6.15
N SER A 3 12.97 -20.77 -6.02
CA SER A 3 12.30 -19.45 -6.02
C SER A 3 12.52 -18.80 -4.65
N ASN A 4 13.15 -17.62 -4.64
CA ASN A 4 13.09 -16.69 -3.52
C ASN A 4 11.67 -16.11 -3.45
N LEU A 5 11.15 -15.79 -2.25
CA LEU A 5 9.81 -15.24 -2.02
C LEU A 5 9.50 -14.08 -2.98
N GLU A 6 10.42 -13.14 -3.13
CA GLU A 6 10.27 -11.97 -4.01
C GLU A 6 9.96 -12.36 -5.47
N LEU A 7 10.60 -13.42 -5.99
CA LEU A 7 10.38 -13.87 -7.36
C LEU A 7 9.02 -14.53 -7.52
N GLU A 8 8.63 -15.35 -6.55
CA GLU A 8 7.35 -16.05 -6.59
C GLU A 8 6.18 -15.06 -6.51
N LEU A 9 6.27 -14.06 -5.62
CA LEU A 9 5.23 -13.04 -5.49
C LEU A 9 5.16 -12.08 -6.69
N ARG A 10 6.18 -12.02 -7.55
CA ARG A 10 6.13 -11.30 -8.85
C ARG A 10 5.52 -12.12 -9.98
N ARG A 11 5.45 -13.44 -9.82
CA ARG A 11 5.05 -14.38 -10.85
C ARG A 11 3.53 -14.38 -10.98
N PHE A 12 3.06 -14.35 -12.23
CA PHE A 12 1.65 -14.38 -12.57
C PHE A 12 1.50 -15.15 -13.87
N GLU A 13 1.22 -16.43 -13.75
CA GLU A 13 1.07 -17.36 -14.87
C GLU A 13 -0.22 -18.14 -14.68
N THR A 14 -1.20 -17.90 -15.55
CA THR A 14 -2.49 -18.61 -15.54
C THR A 14 -2.58 -19.55 -16.74
N SER A 15 -3.19 -20.71 -16.56
CA SER A 15 -3.63 -21.55 -17.69
C SER A 15 -4.84 -20.93 -18.41
N ASN A 16 -5.26 -21.55 -19.52
CA ASN A 16 -6.49 -21.17 -20.20
C ASN A 16 -7.72 -21.43 -19.29
N PRO A 17 -8.66 -20.46 -19.14
CA PRO A 17 -9.85 -20.61 -18.30
C PRO A 17 -10.85 -21.69 -18.75
N ASN A 18 -10.73 -22.18 -19.99
CA ASN A 18 -11.62 -23.20 -20.56
C ASN A 18 -11.11 -24.63 -20.39
N ASP A 19 -9.96 -24.81 -19.74
CA ASP A 19 -9.37 -26.14 -19.53
C ASP A 19 -9.92 -26.80 -18.26
N ASP A 20 -10.22 -28.10 -18.33
CA ASP A 20 -10.71 -28.87 -17.18
C ASP A 20 -9.62 -28.97 -16.07
N ASN A 21 -8.35 -28.72 -16.41
CA ASN A 21 -7.20 -28.71 -15.50
C ASN A 21 -6.49 -27.34 -15.49
N HIS A 22 -7.13 -26.32 -14.92
CA HIS A 22 -6.51 -25.02 -14.80
C HIS A 22 -5.43 -24.95 -13.70
N SER A 23 -4.47 -24.05 -13.89
CA SER A 23 -3.32 -23.86 -12.99
C SER A 23 -2.92 -22.40 -12.86
N TYR A 24 -2.31 -22.08 -11.72
CA TYR A 24 -1.78 -20.76 -11.39
C TYR A 24 -0.37 -20.92 -10.83
N ASN A 25 0.60 -20.25 -11.44
CA ASN A 25 2.02 -20.38 -11.11
C ASN A 25 2.49 -21.85 -11.04
N GLY A 26 1.90 -22.73 -11.84
CA GLY A 26 2.20 -24.17 -11.86
C GLY A 26 1.44 -25.02 -10.83
N PHE A 27 0.69 -24.42 -9.90
CA PHE A 27 -0.20 -25.11 -8.98
C PHE A 27 -1.53 -25.41 -9.67
N LYS A 28 -1.96 -26.66 -9.64
CA LYS A 28 -3.20 -27.12 -10.28
C LYS A 28 -4.39 -26.92 -9.37
N SER A 29 -5.55 -26.71 -9.97
CA SER A 29 -6.83 -26.65 -9.23
C SER A 29 -7.13 -27.91 -8.41
N SER A 30 -6.67 -29.07 -8.87
CA SER A 30 -6.78 -30.34 -8.15
C SER A 30 -5.99 -30.40 -6.84
N GLU A 31 -4.95 -29.57 -6.70
CA GLU A 31 -4.13 -29.49 -5.49
C GLU A 31 -4.73 -28.54 -4.44
N GLY A 32 -5.71 -27.72 -4.86
CA GLY A 32 -6.35 -26.70 -4.04
C GLY A 32 -5.44 -25.50 -3.74
N SER A 33 -6.05 -24.38 -3.33
CA SER A 33 -5.33 -23.15 -2.96
C SER A 33 -4.44 -23.33 -1.72
N GLY A 34 -4.79 -24.25 -0.81
CA GLY A 34 -4.00 -24.52 0.40
C GLY A 34 -2.58 -25.02 0.11
N SER A 35 -2.38 -25.74 -0.99
CA SER A 35 -1.03 -26.17 -1.41
C SER A 35 -0.13 -24.99 -1.76
N PHE A 36 -0.70 -23.94 -2.38
CA PHE A 36 0.01 -22.71 -2.70
C PHE A 36 0.29 -21.86 -1.47
N GLU A 37 -0.67 -21.79 -0.55
CA GLU A 37 -0.49 -21.12 0.74
C GLU A 37 0.66 -21.74 1.56
N ILE A 38 0.68 -23.07 1.72
CA ILE A 38 1.76 -23.79 2.41
C ILE A 38 3.12 -23.50 1.75
N TYR A 39 3.14 -23.44 0.42
CA TYR A 39 4.35 -23.12 -0.32
C TYR A 39 4.84 -21.70 -0.06
N LEU A 40 3.95 -20.70 -0.11
CA LEU A 40 4.29 -19.31 0.17
C LEU A 40 4.68 -19.09 1.63
N GLU A 41 4.03 -19.74 2.60
CA GLU A 41 4.43 -19.68 4.02
C GLU A 41 5.87 -20.19 4.21
N LYS A 42 6.22 -21.28 3.53
CA LYS A 42 7.59 -21.81 3.57
C LYS A 42 8.60 -20.80 3.01
N LEU A 43 8.32 -20.19 1.86
CA LEU A 43 9.19 -19.17 1.29
C LEU A 43 9.30 -17.94 2.18
N TYR A 44 8.20 -17.56 2.83
CA TYR A 44 8.13 -16.45 3.75
C TYR A 44 9.04 -16.64 4.97
N HIS A 45 8.96 -17.79 5.63
CA HIS A 45 9.85 -18.06 6.75
C HIS A 45 11.33 -18.07 6.33
N ILE A 46 11.66 -18.71 5.21
CA ILE A 46 13.03 -18.73 4.68
C ILE A 46 13.54 -17.31 4.42
N TYR A 47 12.71 -16.45 3.83
CA TYR A 47 13.07 -15.06 3.56
C TYR A 47 13.37 -14.29 4.85
N PHE A 48 12.47 -14.35 5.84
CA PHE A 48 12.64 -13.58 7.07
C PHE A 48 13.72 -14.14 8.00
N ASP A 49 14.00 -15.44 7.98
CA ASP A 49 15.14 -16.02 8.69
C ASP A 49 16.46 -15.51 8.13
N ASN A 50 16.62 -15.52 6.80
CA ASN A 50 17.80 -14.95 6.13
C ASN A 50 17.91 -13.44 6.40
N PHE A 51 16.80 -12.72 6.32
CA PHE A 51 16.78 -11.28 6.57
C PHE A 51 17.22 -10.92 7.99
N ARG A 52 16.84 -11.72 9.01
CA ARG A 52 17.30 -11.51 10.40
C ARG A 52 18.81 -11.72 10.54
N GLU A 53 19.40 -12.67 9.81
CA GLU A 53 20.86 -12.84 9.78
C GLU A 53 21.57 -11.67 9.06
N GLU A 54 20.97 -11.12 7.99
CA GLU A 54 21.45 -9.90 7.34
C GLU A 54 21.42 -8.71 8.32
N ILE A 55 20.34 -8.54 9.10
CA ILE A 55 20.25 -7.50 10.13
C ILE A 55 21.36 -7.65 11.18
N LYS A 56 21.57 -8.86 11.72
CA LYS A 56 22.65 -9.12 12.69
C LYS A 56 24.02 -8.72 12.13
N SER A 57 24.28 -9.05 10.87
CA SER A 57 25.51 -8.69 10.18
C SER A 57 25.65 -7.17 10.03
N PHE A 58 24.58 -6.47 9.63
CA PHE A 58 24.56 -5.01 9.51
C PHE A 58 24.76 -4.32 10.86
N MET A 59 24.18 -4.83 11.95
CA MET A 59 24.36 -4.25 13.29
C MET A 59 25.82 -4.26 13.76
N ILE A 60 26.62 -5.25 13.32
CA ILE A 60 28.03 -5.36 13.68
C ILE A 60 28.90 -4.42 12.83
N VAL A 61 28.60 -4.29 11.53
CA VAL A 61 29.52 -3.67 10.56
C VAL A 61 29.12 -2.24 10.19
N LYS A 62 27.82 -1.92 10.07
CA LYS A 62 27.28 -0.64 9.55
C LYS A 62 25.89 -0.35 10.12
N SER A 63 25.77 -0.22 11.43
CA SER A 63 24.47 -0.08 12.12
C SER A 63 23.71 1.18 11.69
N GLU A 64 24.43 2.24 11.31
CA GLU A 64 23.89 3.50 10.79
C GLU A 64 23.16 3.36 9.44
N LEU A 65 23.51 2.33 8.64
CA LEU A 65 22.87 2.08 7.34
C LEU A 65 21.68 1.13 7.43
N LEU A 66 21.44 0.53 8.60
CA LEU A 66 20.42 -0.50 8.79
C LEU A 66 19.00 0.00 8.42
N PRO A 67 18.55 1.22 8.82
CA PRO A 67 17.22 1.70 8.41
C PRO A 67 17.06 1.81 6.89
N ASN A 68 18.09 2.27 6.18
CA ASN A 68 18.07 2.40 4.72
C ASN A 68 18.03 1.02 4.04
N PHE A 69 18.77 0.06 4.60
CA PHE A 69 18.73 -1.32 4.13
C PHE A 69 17.34 -1.93 4.31
N ILE A 70 16.71 -1.79 5.48
CA ILE A 70 15.36 -2.31 5.71
C ILE A 70 14.34 -1.61 4.79
N GLN A 71 14.43 -0.28 4.65
CA GLN A 71 13.58 0.48 3.73
C GLN A 71 13.71 -0.03 2.29
N SER A 72 14.92 -0.35 1.82
CA SER A 72 15.11 -0.90 0.48
C SER A 72 14.38 -2.23 0.27
N LYS A 73 14.19 -3.03 1.34
CA LYS A 73 13.39 -4.26 1.27
C LYS A 73 11.89 -3.95 1.23
N ILE A 74 11.41 -2.97 2.00
CA ILE A 74 10.02 -2.51 1.93
C ILE A 74 9.70 -2.06 0.50
N ASP A 75 10.57 -1.22 -0.08
CA ASP A 75 10.41 -0.70 -1.44
C ASP A 75 10.33 -1.83 -2.48
N ILE A 76 11.07 -2.94 -2.29
CA ILE A 76 10.98 -4.11 -3.17
C ILE A 76 9.56 -4.68 -3.14
N PHE A 77 8.98 -4.93 -1.96
CA PHE A 77 7.65 -5.53 -1.85
C PHE A 77 6.54 -4.56 -2.24
N ASP A 78 6.67 -3.26 -1.98
CA ASP A 78 5.76 -2.24 -2.50
C ASP A 78 5.74 -2.25 -4.03
N ASN A 79 6.90 -2.35 -4.67
CA ASN A 79 6.98 -2.50 -6.12
C ASN A 79 6.34 -3.81 -6.60
N ILE A 80 6.47 -4.91 -5.85
CA ILE A 80 5.75 -6.16 -6.14
C ILE A 80 4.25 -5.94 -6.08
N LYS A 81 3.74 -5.27 -5.03
CA LYS A 81 2.32 -4.98 -4.85
C LYS A 81 1.77 -4.14 -6.00
N VAL A 82 2.51 -3.10 -6.39
CA VAL A 82 2.16 -2.24 -7.52
C VAL A 82 2.14 -3.05 -8.82
N ASP A 83 3.18 -3.83 -9.11
CA ASP A 83 3.24 -4.71 -10.28
C ASP A 83 2.11 -5.74 -10.28
N PHE A 84 1.77 -6.30 -9.12
CA PHE A 84 0.70 -7.28 -8.96
C PHE A 84 -0.66 -6.66 -9.25
N ASN A 85 -0.96 -5.50 -8.66
CA ASN A 85 -2.20 -4.77 -8.91
C ASN A 85 -2.32 -4.31 -10.36
N PHE A 86 -1.19 -4.03 -11.02
CA PHE A 86 -1.17 -3.87 -12.46
C PHE A 86 -1.47 -5.20 -13.15
N LYS A 87 -0.68 -6.25 -13.00
CA LYS A 87 -0.85 -7.52 -13.74
C LYS A 87 -2.19 -8.22 -13.51
N ASN A 88 -2.78 -8.09 -12.32
CA ASN A 88 -4.06 -8.67 -11.92
C ASN A 88 -5.25 -7.82 -12.44
N TYR A 89 -5.23 -7.43 -13.73
CA TYR A 89 -6.26 -6.60 -14.38
C TYR A 89 -7.66 -7.23 -14.45
N LEU A 90 -7.82 -8.47 -13.99
CA LEU A 90 -9.08 -9.18 -14.03
C LEU A 90 -9.76 -9.04 -12.68
N ASP A 91 -10.85 -8.29 -12.66
CA ASP A 91 -11.80 -8.33 -11.56
C ASP A 91 -12.47 -9.70 -11.59
N TRP A 92 -11.83 -10.67 -10.92
CA TRP A 92 -12.32 -12.03 -10.86
C TRP A 92 -13.74 -12.09 -10.28
N ASP A 93 -14.07 -11.19 -9.35
CA ASP A 93 -15.40 -11.12 -8.76
C ASP A 93 -16.44 -10.67 -9.79
N GLU A 94 -16.16 -9.66 -10.61
CA GLU A 94 -17.04 -9.23 -11.71
C GLU A 94 -17.18 -10.32 -12.79
N LEU A 95 -16.10 -11.02 -13.15
CA LEU A 95 -16.13 -12.12 -14.11
C LEU A 95 -16.99 -13.29 -13.61
N ILE A 96 -16.84 -13.65 -12.33
CA ILE A 96 -17.69 -14.66 -11.69
C ILE A 96 -19.15 -14.20 -11.72
N GLN A 97 -19.42 -12.95 -11.32
CA GLN A 97 -20.79 -12.41 -11.28
C GLN A 97 -21.42 -12.31 -12.67
N ALA A 98 -20.67 -11.92 -13.70
CA ALA A 98 -21.13 -11.90 -15.09
C ALA A 98 -21.58 -13.29 -15.54
N ASN A 99 -20.75 -14.31 -15.35
CA ASN A 99 -21.08 -15.70 -15.69
C ASN A 99 -22.28 -16.23 -14.89
N VAL A 100 -22.40 -15.85 -13.60
CA VAL A 100 -23.56 -16.19 -12.77
C VAL A 100 -24.83 -15.52 -13.29
N ARG A 101 -24.76 -14.26 -13.74
CA ARG A 101 -25.90 -13.55 -14.36
C ARG A 101 -26.34 -14.23 -15.65
N GLU A 102 -25.40 -14.61 -16.51
CA GLU A 102 -25.70 -15.33 -17.75
C GLU A 102 -26.39 -16.67 -17.49
N MET A 103 -25.90 -17.45 -16.50
CA MET A 103 -26.56 -18.69 -16.09
C MET A 103 -28.00 -18.47 -15.60
N ARG A 104 -28.29 -17.34 -14.95
CA ARG A 104 -29.63 -17.00 -14.45
C ARG A 104 -30.59 -16.53 -15.56
N MET A 105 -30.07 -15.92 -16.62
CA MET A 105 -30.88 -15.38 -17.73
C MET A 105 -31.17 -16.39 -18.86
N GLY A 106 -30.52 -17.57 -18.84
CA GLY A 106 -30.76 -18.62 -19.82
C GLY A 106 -32.19 -19.16 -19.77
N ASN A 107 -33.06 -18.60 -20.61
CA ASN A 107 -34.48 -18.97 -20.77
C ASN A 107 -34.63 -20.48 -21.03
N ASN A 108 -35.55 -21.12 -20.28
CA ASN A 108 -36.01 -22.52 -20.34
C ASN A 108 -35.33 -23.49 -19.35
N ASN A 109 -35.81 -23.50 -18.10
CA ASN A 109 -35.98 -24.61 -17.10
C ASN A 109 -35.04 -25.86 -17.08
N LYS A 110 -33.89 -25.85 -17.74
CA LYS A 110 -32.85 -26.89 -17.74
C LYS A 110 -31.43 -26.31 -17.78
N SER A 111 -31.28 -24.98 -17.76
CA SER A 111 -30.03 -24.27 -18.12
C SER A 111 -28.97 -24.19 -17.01
N PHE A 112 -29.35 -24.25 -15.74
CA PHE A 112 -28.40 -24.13 -14.61
C PHE A 112 -27.41 -25.33 -14.53
N LEU A 113 -27.91 -26.56 -14.74
CA LEU A 113 -27.12 -27.79 -14.65
C LEU A 113 -26.50 -28.23 -15.98
N ASN A 114 -26.88 -27.64 -17.12
CA ASN A 114 -26.43 -28.12 -18.43
C ASN A 114 -25.36 -27.26 -19.10
N ASN A 115 -25.10 -26.03 -18.66
CA ASN A 115 -24.01 -25.23 -19.23
C ASN A 115 -22.66 -25.56 -18.57
N LYS A 116 -22.01 -26.65 -19.04
CA LYS A 116 -20.68 -27.08 -18.57
C LYS A 116 -19.63 -25.97 -18.72
N SER A 117 -19.69 -25.18 -19.80
CA SER A 117 -18.72 -24.11 -20.08
C SER A 117 -18.75 -23.03 -18.99
N LEU A 118 -19.92 -22.45 -18.71
CA LEU A 118 -20.03 -21.38 -17.70
C LEU A 118 -19.63 -21.86 -16.29
N ARG A 119 -19.94 -23.12 -15.94
CA ARG A 119 -19.49 -23.70 -14.67
C ARG A 119 -17.97 -23.86 -14.60
N ASN A 120 -17.35 -24.32 -15.68
CA ASN A 120 -15.90 -24.44 -15.76
C ASN A 120 -15.23 -23.07 -15.65
N GLU A 121 -15.75 -22.05 -16.36
CA GLU A 121 -15.24 -20.69 -16.29
C GLU A 121 -15.36 -20.11 -14.87
N ILE A 122 -16.51 -20.26 -14.21
CA ILE A 122 -16.69 -19.83 -12.81
C ILE A 122 -15.73 -20.55 -11.86
N GLY A 123 -15.57 -21.87 -12.02
CA GLY A 123 -14.63 -22.64 -11.22
C GLY A 123 -13.20 -22.12 -11.37
N THR A 124 -12.79 -21.88 -12.61
CA THR A 124 -11.46 -21.36 -12.93
C THR A 124 -11.24 -19.94 -12.39
N PHE A 125 -12.19 -19.03 -12.57
CA PHE A 125 -12.09 -17.67 -12.01
C PHE A 125 -12.10 -17.68 -10.49
N THR A 126 -12.88 -18.57 -9.86
CA THR A 126 -12.89 -18.74 -8.41
C THR A 126 -11.52 -19.22 -7.90
N PHE A 127 -10.90 -20.17 -8.61
CA PHE A 127 -9.55 -20.61 -8.29
C PHE A 127 -8.54 -19.48 -8.46
N PHE A 128 -8.52 -18.76 -9.59
CA PHE A 128 -7.60 -17.64 -9.80
C PHE A 128 -7.79 -16.52 -8.79
N ARG A 129 -9.03 -16.22 -8.40
CA ARG A 129 -9.34 -15.28 -7.31
C ARG A 129 -8.69 -15.71 -6.00
N GLN A 130 -8.80 -16.98 -5.63
CA GLN A 130 -8.18 -17.49 -4.40
C GLN A 130 -6.65 -17.39 -4.47
N MET A 131 -6.05 -17.82 -5.58
CA MET A 131 -4.60 -17.81 -5.74
C MET A 131 -4.02 -16.39 -5.70
N THR A 132 -4.66 -15.46 -6.42
CA THR A 132 -4.26 -14.05 -6.42
C THR A 132 -4.49 -13.40 -5.07
N GLY A 133 -5.57 -13.74 -4.37
CA GLY A 133 -5.82 -13.30 -2.99
C GLY A 133 -4.74 -13.79 -2.02
N THR A 134 -4.35 -15.06 -2.09
CA THR A 134 -3.24 -15.61 -1.28
C THR A 134 -1.93 -14.89 -1.59
N GLN A 135 -1.61 -14.67 -2.86
CA GLN A 135 -0.37 -13.97 -3.25
C GLN A 135 -0.34 -12.53 -2.72
N LEU A 136 -1.44 -11.79 -2.84
CA LEU A 136 -1.55 -10.43 -2.30
C LEU A 136 -1.42 -10.41 -0.77
N TYR A 137 -2.04 -11.36 -0.08
CA TYR A 137 -1.90 -11.52 1.37
C TYR A 137 -0.43 -11.64 1.79
N TYR A 138 0.37 -12.45 1.11
CA TYR A 138 1.80 -12.60 1.44
C TYR A 138 2.64 -11.37 1.09
N ILE A 139 2.25 -10.61 0.06
CA ILE A 139 2.88 -9.31 -0.25
C ILE A 139 2.64 -8.34 0.91
N ASP A 140 1.38 -8.18 1.33
CA ASP A 140 1.01 -7.30 2.43
C ASP A 140 1.63 -7.73 3.76
N LYS A 141 1.55 -9.03 4.08
CA LYS A 141 2.17 -9.63 5.27
C LYS A 141 3.68 -9.35 5.34
N ALA A 142 4.38 -9.37 4.20
CA ALA A 142 5.81 -9.06 4.15
C ALA A 142 6.09 -7.57 4.36
N ILE A 143 5.31 -6.68 3.73
CA ILE A 143 5.43 -5.22 3.92
C ILE A 143 5.19 -4.85 5.39
N ASP A 144 4.16 -5.43 6.02
CA ASP A 144 3.81 -5.17 7.42
C ASP A 144 4.90 -5.64 8.38
N GLU A 145 5.46 -6.85 8.20
CA GLU A 145 6.56 -7.33 9.04
C GLU A 145 7.82 -6.48 8.83
N LEU A 146 8.20 -6.17 7.58
CA LEU A 146 9.35 -5.32 7.29
C LEU A 146 9.20 -3.91 7.88
N THR A 147 7.99 -3.33 7.82
CA THR A 147 7.69 -2.02 8.40
C THR A 147 7.77 -2.05 9.92
N THR A 148 7.27 -3.13 10.54
CA THR A 148 7.40 -3.35 11.99
C THR A 148 8.86 -3.43 12.40
N ILE A 149 9.68 -4.17 11.65
CA ILE A 149 11.12 -4.26 11.86
C ILE A 149 11.78 -2.89 11.67
N TYR A 150 11.46 -2.17 10.59
CA TYR A 150 11.99 -0.82 10.32
C TYR A 150 11.74 0.13 11.49
N ASN A 151 10.52 0.16 12.03
CA ASN A 151 10.16 1.01 13.16
C ASN A 151 10.90 0.65 14.46
N THR A 152 11.41 -0.58 14.57
CA THR A 152 12.26 -1.01 15.69
C THR A 152 13.66 -0.39 15.62
N TYR A 153 14.18 -0.16 14.41
CA TYR A 153 15.56 0.30 14.18
C TYR A 153 15.68 1.75 13.72
N LYS A 154 14.59 2.39 13.29
CA LYS A 154 14.60 3.82 13.00
C LYS A 154 14.78 4.60 14.31
N PRO A 155 15.67 5.61 14.37
CA PRO A 155 15.75 6.47 15.54
C PRO A 155 14.38 7.13 15.76
N GLN A 156 13.75 6.82 16.88
CA GLN A 156 12.53 7.50 17.29
C GLN A 156 12.88 8.99 17.47
N ILE A 157 12.32 9.87 16.63
CA ILE A 157 12.07 11.23 17.10
C ILE A 157 11.06 11.04 18.24
N GLN A 158 11.51 11.21 19.48
CA GLN A 158 10.70 11.07 20.67
C GLN A 158 9.46 11.97 20.57
N THR A 159 8.32 11.44 20.13
CA THR A 159 7.05 11.85 20.72
C THR A 159 7.01 11.17 22.09
N GLN A 160 7.40 11.94 23.11
CA GLN A 160 7.29 11.77 24.56
C GLN A 160 7.20 10.35 25.16
N PRO A 161 7.92 10.06 26.26
CA PRO A 161 7.82 8.77 26.93
C PRO A 161 6.36 8.49 27.31
N GLN A 162 5.85 7.31 26.94
CA GLN A 162 4.71 6.75 27.65
C GLN A 162 5.14 6.62 29.12
N ILE A 163 4.52 7.44 29.98
CA ILE A 163 4.68 7.33 31.43
C ILE A 163 4.20 5.93 31.81
N GLN A 164 5.15 5.07 32.14
CA GLN A 164 4.90 3.89 32.95
C GLN A 164 4.32 4.37 34.28
N THR A 165 3.02 4.18 34.48
CA THR A 165 2.44 4.22 35.82
C THR A 165 2.99 3.02 36.60
N GLN A 166 4.01 3.26 37.42
CA GLN A 166 4.38 2.38 38.53
C GLN A 166 3.48 2.65 39.77
N PRO A 167 3.37 1.67 40.69
CA PRO A 167 2.20 1.48 41.53
C PRO A 167 2.22 2.22 42.88
N GLN A 168 1.01 2.32 43.46
CA GLN A 168 0.56 2.81 44.78
C GLN A 168 1.60 2.92 45.91
N ILE A 169 1.50 3.97 46.75
CA ILE A 169 1.34 3.88 48.23
C ILE A 169 0.63 5.14 48.81
N GLN A 170 -0.41 4.85 49.59
CA GLN A 170 -1.06 5.52 50.73
C GLN A 170 -0.72 6.98 51.10
N THR A 171 -1.78 7.78 51.17
CA THR A 171 -1.92 8.98 51.99
C THR A 171 -1.89 8.69 53.49
N GLN A 172 -1.01 9.36 54.24
CA GLN A 172 -1.32 9.86 55.58
C GLN A 172 -0.93 11.35 55.67
N PRO A 173 -1.78 12.22 56.27
CA PRO A 173 -1.51 13.65 56.40
C PRO A 173 -1.00 14.03 57.81
N GLN A 174 -0.51 15.28 57.91
CA GLN A 174 -0.20 16.07 59.13
C GLN A 174 1.24 15.93 59.68
N ILE A 175 1.99 16.96 60.09
CA ILE A 175 1.71 18.25 60.78
C ILE A 175 2.89 19.22 60.52
N GLN A 176 2.64 20.46 60.09
CA GLN A 176 2.81 21.72 60.85
C GLN A 176 4.20 21.99 61.50
N THR A 177 4.91 23.00 60.99
CA THR A 177 5.33 24.20 61.75
C THR A 177 5.76 25.32 60.80
N GLN A 178 5.01 26.42 60.86
CA GLN A 178 5.41 27.79 60.47
C GLN A 178 6.05 28.46 61.72
N PRO A 179 6.43 29.76 61.73
CA PRO A 179 6.79 30.72 60.67
C PRO A 179 8.05 31.56 61.04
N GLN A 180 8.48 32.50 60.18
CA GLN A 180 8.81 33.91 60.51
C GLN A 180 9.24 34.64 59.22
N ILE A 181 8.34 35.39 58.56
CA ILE A 181 8.07 36.84 58.63
C ILE A 181 9.25 37.74 58.19
N GLN A 182 8.95 38.55 57.16
CA GLN A 182 9.25 39.98 56.90
C GLN A 182 9.60 40.10 55.40
N THR A 183 8.94 40.89 54.55
CA THR A 183 7.98 41.98 54.70
C THR A 183 7.19 42.10 53.39
N GLN A 184 5.91 42.41 53.53
CA GLN A 184 4.93 42.80 52.50
C GLN A 184 5.06 44.34 52.24
N PRO A 185 4.16 45.02 51.49
CA PRO A 185 3.64 44.85 50.13
C PRO A 185 3.72 46.23 49.36
N GLN A 186 3.35 46.44 48.09
CA GLN A 186 1.98 46.64 47.60
C GLN A 186 2.05 47.11 46.12
N ILE A 187 1.34 46.46 45.19
CA ILE A 187 -0.01 46.78 44.65
C ILE A 187 0.01 47.75 43.45
N GLN A 188 -0.42 47.25 42.29
CA GLN A 188 -1.70 47.60 41.61
C GLN A 188 -1.90 46.58 40.46
N ILE A 189 -2.79 45.59 40.63
CA ILE A 189 -4.23 45.61 40.29
C ILE A 189 -4.46 45.89 38.79
N GLU A 190 -4.43 44.79 38.01
CA GLU A 190 -5.55 44.18 37.23
C GLU A 190 -6.85 44.99 36.97
N PRO A 191 -7.82 44.49 36.16
CA PRO A 191 -7.80 43.54 35.04
C PRO A 191 -8.69 44.02 33.88
N GLN A 192 -8.95 43.16 32.88
CA GLN A 192 -10.26 42.89 32.23
C GLN A 192 -10.15 42.78 30.69
N THR A 193 -10.80 41.88 29.96
CA THR A 193 -11.41 40.55 30.14
C THR A 193 -11.77 40.07 28.72
N GLN A 194 -12.06 38.77 28.58
CA GLN A 194 -12.93 38.13 27.59
C GLN A 194 -12.31 37.75 26.22
N THR A 195 -11.86 36.50 26.06
CA THR A 195 -12.65 35.29 25.72
C THR A 195 -13.27 35.37 24.32
N GLN A 196 -12.74 34.56 23.39
CA GLN A 196 -13.57 33.62 22.62
C GLN A 196 -12.71 32.54 21.95
N THR A 197 -12.89 31.33 22.45
CA THR A 197 -12.67 30.04 21.81
C THR A 197 -13.45 29.95 20.50
N GLN A 198 -12.85 29.38 19.44
CA GLN A 198 -13.38 28.29 18.61
C GLN A 198 -12.45 28.07 17.40
N THR A 199 -11.66 26.99 17.37
CA THR A 199 -11.90 25.68 16.71
C THR A 199 -11.69 25.69 15.18
N GLN A 200 -10.96 24.67 14.71
CA GLN A 200 -10.80 24.20 13.32
C GLN A 200 -9.83 25.08 12.51
N THR A 201 -8.71 24.56 12.00
CA THR A 201 -8.70 23.57 10.92
C THR A 201 -7.35 22.82 10.90
N GLN A 202 -7.36 21.54 11.28
CA GLN A 202 -6.34 20.57 10.88
C GLN A 202 -6.63 20.20 9.41
N THR A 203 -5.92 20.79 8.44
CA THR A 203 -5.86 20.22 7.06
C THR A 203 -4.73 20.75 6.18
N ILE A 204 -3.86 21.65 6.63
CA ILE A 204 -2.94 22.35 5.70
C ILE A 204 -1.59 21.64 5.49
N THR A 205 -1.12 20.78 6.40
CA THR A 205 0.24 20.21 6.27
C THR A 205 0.38 19.07 5.26
N THR A 206 -0.71 18.39 4.87
CA THR A 206 -0.62 17.27 3.91
C THR A 206 -0.57 17.75 2.46
N GLU A 207 -1.17 18.90 2.13
CA GLU A 207 -1.21 19.40 0.75
C GLU A 207 0.10 20.11 0.34
N GLU A 208 0.73 20.85 1.25
CA GLU A 208 1.99 21.55 0.99
C GLU A 208 3.17 20.57 0.81
N ASN A 209 3.27 19.54 1.65
CA ASN A 209 4.31 18.51 1.52
C ASN A 209 4.17 17.71 0.21
N ASN A 210 2.94 17.42 -0.22
CA ASN A 210 2.70 16.77 -1.53
C ASN A 210 3.02 17.72 -2.69
N LYS A 211 2.72 19.02 -2.56
CA LYS A 211 3.00 20.02 -3.60
C LYS A 211 4.50 20.15 -3.86
N GLU A 212 5.31 20.20 -2.79
CA GLU A 212 6.77 20.31 -2.88
C GLU A 212 7.41 19.04 -3.49
N GLU A 213 6.91 17.85 -3.15
CA GLU A 213 7.34 16.57 -3.76
C GLU A 213 7.11 16.54 -5.28
N TRP A 214 5.93 16.97 -5.75
CA TRP A 214 5.59 16.96 -7.18
C TRP A 214 6.22 18.10 -7.97
N ASP A 215 6.35 19.27 -7.36
CA ASP A 215 7.06 20.40 -7.98
C ASP A 215 8.54 20.05 -8.19
N ASN A 216 9.15 19.27 -7.28
CA ASN A 216 10.48 18.73 -7.47
C ASN A 216 10.54 17.63 -8.55
N LEU A 217 9.59 16.68 -8.58
CA LEU A 217 9.57 15.60 -9.59
C LEU A 217 9.37 16.13 -11.04
N LEU A 218 8.59 17.19 -11.20
CA LEU A 218 8.28 17.78 -12.50
C LEU A 218 9.17 18.99 -12.86
N LYS A 219 10.13 19.34 -11.99
CA LYS A 219 10.98 20.54 -12.13
C LYS A 219 11.80 20.54 -13.41
N ASP A 220 12.38 19.40 -13.74
CA ASP A 220 13.29 19.25 -14.89
C ASP A 220 12.56 18.91 -16.19
N ASN A 221 11.23 18.84 -16.16
CA ASN A 221 10.40 18.50 -17.31
C ASN A 221 9.81 19.75 -17.99
N PRO A 222 9.57 19.71 -19.31
CA PRO A 222 8.90 20.81 -20.01
C PRO A 222 7.46 21.00 -19.51
N ASP A 223 6.93 22.21 -19.63
CA ASP A 223 5.57 22.55 -19.17
C ASP A 223 4.47 21.73 -19.86
N LEU A 224 4.76 21.27 -21.08
CA LEU A 224 3.92 20.35 -21.83
C LEU A 224 4.61 19.00 -21.94
N LEU A 225 4.06 18.01 -21.24
CA LEU A 225 4.57 16.65 -21.18
C LEU A 225 4.11 15.84 -22.39
N THR A 226 4.96 14.95 -22.90
CA THR A 226 4.62 13.99 -23.96
C THR A 226 4.35 12.63 -23.36
N THR A 227 3.83 11.69 -24.15
CA THR A 227 3.69 10.29 -23.75
C THR A 227 5.01 9.69 -23.24
N LEU A 228 6.13 10.06 -23.87
CA LEU A 228 7.47 9.63 -23.48
C LEU A 228 7.88 10.21 -22.11
N HIS A 229 7.68 11.52 -21.88
CA HIS A 229 7.98 12.12 -20.58
C HIS A 229 7.17 11.45 -19.46
N LEU A 230 5.89 11.15 -19.71
CA LEU A 230 5.06 10.43 -18.73
C LEU A 230 5.58 9.02 -18.48
N ALA A 231 5.96 8.30 -19.54
CA ALA A 231 6.56 6.97 -19.42
C ALA A 231 7.82 6.99 -18.56
N GLU A 232 8.68 8.00 -18.74
CA GLU A 232 9.93 8.17 -17.97
C GLU A 232 9.72 8.61 -16.52
N ILE A 233 8.76 9.51 -16.27
CA ILE A 233 8.36 9.98 -14.94
C ILE A 233 7.78 8.82 -14.12
N PHE A 234 6.88 8.04 -14.71
CA PHE A 234 6.21 6.93 -14.03
C PHE A 234 6.95 5.60 -14.13
N LYS A 235 8.10 5.55 -14.82
CA LYS A 235 8.87 4.33 -15.08
C LYS A 235 8.03 3.19 -15.69
N VAL A 236 7.13 3.55 -16.62
CA VAL A 236 6.25 2.61 -17.34
C VAL A 236 6.50 2.70 -18.85
N LYS A 237 5.98 1.76 -19.63
CA LYS A 237 6.03 1.82 -21.11
C LYS A 237 5.05 2.85 -21.65
N GLU A 238 5.35 3.47 -22.80
CA GLU A 238 4.43 4.42 -23.48
C GLU A 238 3.05 3.82 -23.83
N THR A 239 2.99 2.49 -24.02
CA THR A 239 1.73 1.76 -24.21
C THR A 239 0.82 1.85 -22.98
N THR A 240 1.40 1.92 -21.77
CA THR A 240 0.67 2.11 -20.52
C THR A 240 0.05 3.50 -20.46
N ILE A 241 0.80 4.53 -20.86
CA ILE A 241 0.31 5.91 -20.95
C ILE A 241 -0.81 6.04 -22.01
N THR A 242 -0.65 5.37 -23.15
CA THR A 242 -1.66 5.31 -24.22
C THR A 242 -2.95 4.66 -23.73
N ARG A 243 -2.84 3.61 -22.91
CA ARG A 243 -3.99 2.96 -22.29
C ARG A 243 -4.67 3.87 -21.26
N TRP A 244 -3.91 4.57 -20.43
CA TRP A 244 -4.47 5.55 -19.47
C TRP A 244 -5.29 6.63 -20.15
N GLN A 245 -4.85 7.09 -21.33
CA GLN A 245 -5.63 8.00 -22.15
C GLN A 245 -6.96 7.38 -22.61
N ARG A 246 -6.95 6.11 -23.07
CA ARG A 246 -8.15 5.41 -23.55
C ARG A 246 -9.17 5.19 -22.44
N GLU A 247 -8.70 4.92 -21.23
CA GLU A 247 -9.51 4.70 -20.04
C GLU A 247 -9.93 6.01 -19.35
N GLY A 248 -9.52 7.17 -19.89
CA GLY A 248 -9.94 8.49 -19.40
C GLY A 248 -9.22 8.96 -18.14
N PHE A 249 -8.11 8.32 -17.78
CA PHE A 249 -7.33 8.67 -16.59
C PHE A 249 -6.48 9.92 -16.76
N ILE A 250 -5.99 10.16 -17.98
CA ILE A 250 -5.25 11.36 -18.36
C ILE A 250 -5.82 11.93 -19.67
N THR A 251 -6.03 13.24 -19.70
CA THR A 251 -6.58 13.90 -20.90
C THR A 251 -5.52 14.76 -21.57
N PRO A 252 -5.20 14.51 -22.86
CA PRO A 252 -4.31 15.41 -23.59
C PRO A 252 -5.05 16.72 -23.90
N ILE A 253 -4.29 17.81 -23.97
CA ILE A 253 -4.80 19.17 -24.22
C ILE A 253 -5.58 19.22 -25.55
N ASP A 254 -5.06 18.54 -26.57
CA ASP A 254 -5.67 18.44 -27.89
C ASP A 254 -5.52 17.00 -28.39
N LYS A 255 -6.66 16.33 -28.59
CA LYS A 255 -6.73 14.94 -29.07
C LYS A 255 -6.39 14.83 -30.56
N SER A 256 -6.45 15.93 -31.32
CA SER A 256 -6.23 15.97 -32.77
C SER A 256 -4.76 16.16 -33.16
N LYS A 257 -3.95 16.75 -32.29
CA LYS A 257 -2.52 17.03 -32.56
C LYS A 257 -1.60 15.88 -32.14
N ARG A 258 -0.49 15.72 -32.86
CA ARG A 258 0.59 14.78 -32.53
C ARG A 258 1.95 15.50 -32.52
N PRO A 259 2.85 15.20 -31.58
CA PRO A 259 2.67 14.25 -30.48
C PRO A 259 1.68 14.80 -29.43
N LEU A 260 0.99 13.92 -28.70
CA LEU A 260 0.05 14.34 -27.66
C LEU A 260 0.77 15.15 -26.58
N ARG A 261 0.06 16.10 -25.97
CA ARG A 261 0.60 16.98 -24.92
C ARG A 261 -0.32 16.98 -23.70
N PHE A 262 0.28 16.95 -22.52
CA PHE A 262 -0.39 16.94 -21.24
C PHE A 262 0.14 18.08 -20.37
N THR A 263 -0.72 18.72 -19.57
CA THR A 263 -0.27 19.73 -18.61
C THR A 263 0.24 19.06 -17.33
N LYS A 264 1.20 19.69 -16.66
CA LYS A 264 1.67 19.25 -15.34
C LYS A 264 0.51 19.13 -14.33
N ASP A 265 -0.47 20.02 -14.41
CA ASP A 265 -1.65 20.02 -13.50
C ASP A 265 -2.62 18.87 -13.72
N GLU A 266 -2.83 18.42 -14.96
CA GLU A 266 -3.64 17.23 -15.27
C GLU A 266 -2.99 15.99 -14.65
N ILE A 267 -1.67 15.88 -14.77
CA ILE A 267 -0.91 14.76 -14.24
C ILE A 267 -0.88 14.78 -12.71
N LYS A 268 -0.71 15.96 -12.09
CA LYS A 268 -0.84 16.12 -10.63
C LYS A 268 -2.21 15.66 -10.13
N ARG A 269 -3.31 16.04 -10.82
CA ARG A 269 -4.67 15.60 -10.46
C ARG A 269 -4.84 14.08 -10.53
N TYR A 270 -4.32 13.43 -11.56
CA TYR A 270 -4.36 11.97 -11.68
C TYR A 270 -3.68 11.28 -10.50
N ILE A 271 -2.47 11.73 -10.15
CA ILE A 271 -1.70 11.12 -9.05
C ILE A 271 -2.38 11.32 -7.69
N LEU A 272 -2.91 12.52 -7.43
CA LEU A 272 -3.63 12.85 -6.19
C LEU A 272 -4.96 12.11 -6.05
N LYS A 273 -5.57 11.68 -7.16
CA LYS A 273 -6.76 10.82 -7.12
C LYS A 273 -6.39 9.40 -6.66
N ARG A 274 -5.27 8.86 -7.15
CA ARG A 274 -4.81 7.49 -6.85
C ARG A 274 -4.28 7.29 -5.43
N LYS A 275 -3.78 8.34 -4.76
CA LYS A 275 -3.36 8.26 -3.33
C LYS A 275 -4.53 8.27 -2.34
N ARG A 276 -5.76 8.59 -2.78
CA ARG A 276 -6.97 8.67 -1.94
C ARG A 276 -7.90 7.47 -2.07
N GLU A 277 -7.64 6.61 -3.04
CA GLU A 277 -8.33 5.34 -3.30
C GLU A 277 -7.45 4.19 -2.81
#